data_AF-A0A9W6Y2L4-F1
#
_entry.id   AF-A0A9W6Y2L4-F1
#
_cell.length_a   1.000
_cell.length_b   1.000
_cell.length_c   1.000
_cell.angle_alpha   90.00
_cell.angle_beta   90.00
_cell.angle_gamma   90.00
#
_symmetry.space_group_name_H-M   'P 1'
#
loop_
_entity.id
_entity.type
_entity.pdbx_description
1 polymer ?
#
loop_
_entity_poly.entity_id
_entity_poly.type
_entity_poly.pdbx_seq_one_letter_code
_entity_poly.pdbx_strand_id
1 'polypeptide(L)'
;MYRFYGLDLGNYISHAHAWSTGPTASLTLHVGGLSPVMDAGKTWEFVPHVAGADVGELHTGYTLATGDFSVEWTTKDEDNIFLAHLETPQNTTGSISVPTFGKSLDSIEISINGNTVWSKGSSSWDGFGVAIGLEDFVTVSAVPFGGRAVWRLVYHRGQGRVVFRLDCEQATVSPPKSEPPQMM
;
A
#
# COMPACT_ATOMS: atom_id res chain seq x y z
N MET A 1 28.46 -38.95 10.55
CA MET A 1 29.48 -38.37 9.65
C MET A 1 29.50 -39.21 8.38
N TYR A 2 28.90 -38.76 7.28
CA TYR A 2 28.89 -39.52 6.01
C TYR A 2 30.21 -39.32 5.26
N ARG A 3 30.75 -40.42 4.72
CA ARG A 3 32.16 -40.60 4.31
C ARG A 3 32.43 -40.36 2.81
N PHE A 4 31.71 -39.44 2.16
CA PHE A 4 31.82 -39.30 0.68
C PHE A 4 31.99 -37.88 0.14
N TYR A 5 32.21 -36.85 0.98
CA TYR A 5 32.55 -35.53 0.46
C TYR A 5 33.96 -35.14 0.91
N GLY A 6 34.91 -35.38 0.00
CA GLY A 6 36.15 -34.62 -0.03
C GLY A 6 35.83 -33.13 -0.18
N LEU A 7 36.70 -32.30 0.36
CA LEU A 7 36.56 -30.86 0.57
C LEU A 7 36.48 -30.04 -0.74
N ASP A 8 35.43 -30.24 -1.54
CA ASP A 8 35.19 -29.46 -2.76
C ASP A 8 33.69 -29.10 -2.92
N LEU A 9 33.10 -28.54 -1.86
CA LEU A 9 31.76 -27.95 -1.93
C LEU A 9 31.77 -26.55 -2.57
N GLY A 10 32.95 -25.90 -2.66
CA GLY A 10 33.09 -24.54 -3.19
C GLY A 10 32.65 -24.40 -4.64
N ASN A 11 32.89 -25.43 -5.46
CA ASN A 11 32.54 -25.44 -6.88
C ASN A 11 31.02 -25.63 -7.16
N TYR A 12 30.22 -25.98 -6.15
CA TYR A 12 28.76 -26.16 -6.27
C TYR A 12 27.94 -25.06 -5.58
N ILE A 13 28.59 -24.12 -4.89
CA ILE A 13 27.92 -23.01 -4.21
C ILE A 13 27.72 -21.86 -5.20
N SER A 14 26.46 -21.60 -5.56
CA SER A 14 26.12 -20.38 -6.27
C SER A 14 26.00 -19.22 -5.29
N HIS A 15 26.72 -18.13 -5.57
CA HIS A 15 26.66 -16.88 -4.80
C HIS A 15 25.55 -15.94 -5.26
N ALA A 16 24.85 -16.26 -6.36
CA ALA A 16 23.81 -15.43 -6.94
C ALA A 16 22.62 -16.30 -7.37
N HIS A 17 21.84 -16.74 -6.39
CA HIS A 17 20.68 -17.59 -6.60
C HIS A 17 19.38 -16.81 -6.43
N ALA A 18 18.49 -16.87 -7.43
CA ALA A 18 17.24 -16.11 -7.42
C ALA A 18 16.31 -16.49 -6.25
N TRP A 19 16.44 -17.68 -5.66
CA TRP A 19 15.63 -18.03 -4.48
C TRP A 19 15.92 -17.15 -3.25
N SER A 20 17.03 -16.39 -3.29
CA SER A 20 17.47 -15.53 -2.20
C SER A 20 16.88 -14.11 -2.32
N THR A 21 16.06 -13.83 -3.34
CA THR A 21 15.44 -12.52 -3.56
C THR A 21 14.12 -12.34 -2.82
N GLY A 22 13.73 -13.26 -1.93
CA GLY A 22 12.58 -13.12 -1.04
C GLY A 22 12.48 -11.76 -0.33
N PRO A 23 13.59 -11.18 0.19
CA PRO A 23 13.57 -9.85 0.79
C PRO A 23 13.08 -8.74 -0.15
N THR A 24 13.38 -8.80 -1.45
CA THR A 24 12.89 -7.81 -2.42
C THR A 24 11.37 -7.85 -2.53
N ALA A 25 10.79 -9.05 -2.67
CA ALA A 25 9.34 -9.21 -2.70
C ALA A 25 8.70 -8.78 -1.37
N SER A 26 9.30 -9.15 -0.23
CA SER A 26 8.79 -8.79 1.09
C SER A 26 8.80 -7.28 1.33
N LEU A 27 9.84 -6.57 0.90
CA LEU A 27 9.92 -5.11 1.04
C LEU A 27 8.88 -4.40 0.17
N THR A 28 8.62 -4.91 -1.04
CA THR A 28 7.61 -4.33 -1.93
C THR A 28 6.19 -4.63 -1.46
N LEU A 29 5.88 -5.90 -1.22
CA LEU A 29 4.51 -6.38 -1.04
C LEU A 29 4.00 -6.25 0.41
N HIS A 30 4.88 -6.40 1.40
CA HIS A 30 4.49 -6.39 2.82
C HIS A 30 4.91 -5.10 3.54
N VAL A 31 6.17 -4.67 3.40
CA VAL A 31 6.61 -3.40 4.02
C VAL A 31 6.02 -2.20 3.28
N GLY A 32 6.10 -2.20 1.95
CA GLY A 32 5.35 -1.26 1.11
C GLY A 32 3.84 -1.46 1.20
N GLY A 33 3.42 -2.71 1.42
CA GLY A 33 2.03 -3.07 1.72
C GLY A 33 1.10 -3.14 0.52
N LEU A 34 1.55 -2.80 -0.69
CA LEU A 34 0.73 -2.87 -1.90
C LEU A 34 0.92 -4.21 -2.58
N SER A 35 -0.15 -5.00 -2.69
CA SER A 35 -0.10 -6.35 -3.25
C SER A 35 -1.23 -6.62 -4.26
N PRO A 36 -0.97 -7.34 -5.36
CA PRO A 36 -2.03 -7.83 -6.24
C PRO A 36 -2.72 -9.04 -5.60
N VAL A 37 -4.04 -9.14 -5.74
CA VAL A 37 -4.83 -10.23 -5.12
C VAL A 37 -5.30 -11.24 -6.18
N MET A 38 -6.11 -10.82 -7.16
CA MET A 38 -6.63 -11.68 -8.22
C MET A 38 -6.49 -11.05 -9.61
N ASP A 39 -6.83 -11.83 -10.65
CA ASP A 39 -7.03 -11.38 -12.02
C ASP A 39 -5.87 -10.55 -12.59
N ALA A 40 -4.63 -10.96 -12.29
CA ALA A 40 -3.41 -10.29 -12.74
C ALA A 40 -3.39 -8.78 -12.39
N GLY A 41 -3.93 -8.40 -11.22
CA GLY A 41 -3.92 -7.03 -10.72
C GLY A 41 -5.17 -6.22 -11.04
N LYS A 42 -6.30 -6.84 -11.42
CA LYS A 42 -7.59 -6.11 -11.40
C LYS A 42 -8.02 -5.80 -9.97
N THR A 43 -7.62 -6.65 -9.02
CA THR A 43 -7.80 -6.42 -7.60
C THR A 43 -6.48 -6.33 -6.87
N TRP A 44 -6.42 -5.45 -5.90
CA TRP A 44 -5.24 -5.17 -5.08
C TRP A 44 -5.64 -4.93 -3.62
N GLU A 45 -4.66 -5.01 -2.73
CA GLU A 45 -4.80 -4.63 -1.34
C GLU A 45 -3.64 -3.75 -0.92
N PHE A 46 -3.94 -2.80 -0.04
CA PHE A 46 -2.94 -2.01 0.66
C PHE A 46 -3.00 -2.31 2.16
N VAL A 47 -1.99 -3.02 2.65
CA VAL A 47 -1.82 -3.41 4.06
C VAL A 47 -0.38 -3.09 4.48
N PRO A 48 -0.06 -1.83 4.85
CA PRO A 48 1.30 -1.43 5.17
C PRO A 48 1.74 -1.97 6.54
N HIS A 49 2.78 -2.81 6.55
CA HIS A 49 3.39 -3.30 7.79
C HIS A 49 4.48 -2.34 8.29
N VAL A 50 4.03 -1.18 8.76
CA VAL A 50 4.88 -0.06 9.20
C VAL A 50 5.40 -0.20 10.63
N ALA A 51 4.73 -1.00 11.46
CA ALA A 51 5.09 -1.16 12.86
C ALA A 51 6.35 -2.02 13.02
N GLY A 52 7.32 -1.53 13.80
CA GLY A 52 8.54 -2.27 14.14
C GLY A 52 9.63 -2.31 13.05
N ALA A 53 9.40 -1.68 11.89
CA ALA A 53 10.35 -1.68 10.79
C ALA A 53 11.51 -0.66 10.95
N ASP A 54 11.36 0.36 11.81
CA ASP A 54 12.26 1.53 11.90
C ASP A 54 12.59 2.14 10.53
N VAL A 55 11.63 2.04 9.60
CA VAL A 55 11.70 2.60 8.25
C VAL A 55 10.99 3.94 8.31
N GLY A 56 11.73 5.01 8.08
CA GLY A 56 11.16 6.35 8.12
C GLY A 56 10.50 6.79 6.82
N GLU A 57 10.86 6.18 5.70
CA GLU A 57 10.34 6.48 4.36
C GLU A 57 10.54 5.26 3.46
N LEU A 58 9.60 5.01 2.58
CA LEU A 58 9.66 3.96 1.57
C LEU A 58 9.03 4.44 0.27
N HIS A 59 9.62 4.03 -0.85
CA HIS A 59 9.00 4.09 -2.17
C HIS A 59 9.25 2.77 -2.89
N THR A 60 8.18 2.10 -3.32
CA THR A 60 8.25 0.85 -4.07
C THR A 60 7.10 0.73 -5.07
N GLY A 61 7.14 -0.29 -5.92
CA GLY A 61 6.14 -0.52 -6.93
C GLY A 61 6.44 -1.73 -7.80
N TYR A 62 5.51 -2.05 -8.68
CA TYR A 62 5.61 -3.14 -9.65
C TYR A 62 4.71 -2.87 -10.86
N THR A 63 5.01 -3.52 -11.98
CA THR A 63 4.20 -3.43 -13.20
C THR A 63 3.55 -4.77 -13.48
N LEU A 64 2.24 -4.76 -13.76
CA LEU A 64 1.47 -5.91 -14.24
C LEU A 64 0.88 -5.60 -15.62
N ALA A 65 0.22 -6.58 -16.23
CA ALA A 65 -0.48 -6.38 -17.49
C ALA A 65 -1.59 -5.31 -17.41
N THR A 66 -2.11 -5.05 -16.22
CA THR A 66 -3.09 -3.99 -15.96
C THR A 66 -2.47 -2.59 -15.87
N GLY A 67 -1.16 -2.49 -15.65
CA GLY A 67 -0.41 -1.23 -15.56
C GLY A 67 0.53 -1.17 -14.36
N ASP A 68 0.99 0.04 -14.04
CA ASP A 68 1.92 0.32 -12.95
C ASP A 68 1.20 0.51 -11.61
N PHE A 69 1.79 -0.06 -10.57
CA PHE A 69 1.43 0.09 -9.17
C PHE A 69 2.60 0.74 -8.45
N SER A 70 2.35 1.79 -7.68
CA SER A 70 3.36 2.43 -6.84
C SER A 70 2.79 2.77 -5.47
N VAL A 71 3.67 2.75 -4.47
CA VAL A 71 3.37 3.24 -3.14
C VAL A 71 4.58 3.95 -2.57
N GLU A 72 4.32 5.11 -1.99
CA GLU A 72 5.23 5.87 -1.17
C GLU A 72 4.60 6.06 0.21
N TRP A 73 5.38 5.92 1.27
CA TRP A 73 4.92 6.33 2.59
C TRP A 73 6.06 6.82 3.49
N THR A 74 5.73 7.63 4.48
CA THR A 74 6.66 8.16 5.50
C THR A 74 6.05 8.15 6.89
N THR A 75 6.89 7.95 7.90
CA THR A 75 6.55 8.00 9.34
C THR A 75 7.33 9.09 10.10
N LYS A 76 8.12 9.92 9.39
CA LYS A 76 9.18 10.77 9.97
C LYS A 76 8.75 12.15 10.47
N ASP A 77 7.49 12.56 10.31
CA ASP A 77 7.08 13.92 10.69
C ASP A 77 7.09 14.12 12.22
N GLU A 78 7.47 15.34 12.64
CA GLU A 78 7.54 15.77 14.05
C GLU A 78 6.21 15.56 14.82
N ASP A 79 5.11 15.50 14.07
CA ASP A 79 3.74 15.27 14.54
C ASP A 79 3.36 13.77 14.66
N ASN A 80 4.31 12.85 14.46
CA ASN A 80 4.12 11.39 14.38
C ASN A 80 3.05 10.99 13.34
N ILE A 81 3.15 11.56 12.15
CA ILE A 81 2.20 11.31 11.07
C ILE A 81 2.65 10.11 10.24
N PHE A 82 1.70 9.26 9.88
CA PHE A 82 1.85 8.32 8.77
C PHE A 82 1.21 8.93 7.53
N LEU A 83 2.03 9.21 6.51
CA LEU A 83 1.58 9.65 5.20
C LEU A 83 1.84 8.54 4.20
N ALA A 84 0.81 8.09 3.50
CA ALA A 84 0.95 7.21 2.34
C ALA A 84 0.50 7.95 1.09
N HIS A 85 0.97 7.49 -0.06
CA HIS A 85 0.54 7.85 -1.40
C HIS A 85 0.61 6.59 -2.25
N LEU A 86 -0.53 6.19 -2.83
CA LEU A 86 -0.61 5.02 -3.69
C LEU A 86 -1.00 5.45 -5.10
N GLU A 87 -0.48 4.79 -6.13
CA GLU A 87 -1.02 4.86 -7.48
C GLU A 87 -1.33 3.44 -7.98
N THR A 88 -2.52 3.26 -8.54
CA THR A 88 -2.95 1.99 -9.14
C THR A 88 -3.53 2.21 -10.54
N PRO A 89 -3.51 1.22 -11.43
CA PRO A 89 -4.01 1.39 -12.79
C PRO A 89 -5.51 1.66 -12.85
N GLN A 90 -5.95 2.21 -13.99
CA GLN A 90 -7.37 2.42 -14.28
C GLN A 90 -8.15 1.10 -14.29
N ASN A 91 -9.42 1.16 -13.87
CA ASN A 91 -10.34 0.01 -13.85
C ASN A 91 -9.87 -1.11 -12.93
N THR A 92 -9.17 -0.76 -11.85
CA THR A 92 -8.82 -1.68 -10.76
C THR A 92 -9.60 -1.29 -9.50
N THR A 93 -9.78 -2.24 -8.59
CA THR A 93 -10.48 -2.01 -7.33
C THR A 93 -9.73 -2.71 -6.23
N GLY A 94 -9.62 -2.09 -5.07
CA GLY A 94 -8.87 -2.69 -3.98
C GLY A 94 -9.45 -2.44 -2.62
N SER A 95 -8.74 -2.99 -1.65
CA SER A 95 -8.99 -2.72 -0.24
C SER A 95 -7.86 -1.90 0.36
N ILE A 96 -8.20 -1.00 1.28
CA ILE A 96 -7.24 -0.21 2.03
C ILE A 96 -7.39 -0.55 3.50
N SER A 97 -6.30 -1.05 4.10
CA SER A 97 -6.20 -1.37 5.52
C SER A 97 -5.40 -0.28 6.21
N VAL A 98 -6.08 0.45 7.08
CA VAL A 98 -5.52 1.57 7.83
C VAL A 98 -4.96 1.06 9.16
N PRO A 99 -3.64 1.17 9.43
CA PRO A 99 -3.05 0.66 10.67
C PRO A 99 -3.61 1.36 11.90
N THR A 100 -4.00 0.63 12.94
CA THR A 100 -4.46 1.22 14.21
C THR A 100 -3.31 1.75 15.07
N PHE A 101 -2.07 1.32 14.79
CA PHE A 101 -0.89 1.58 15.62
C PHE A 101 -1.11 1.19 17.10
N GLY A 102 -1.85 0.11 17.33
CA GLY A 102 -2.17 -0.40 18.67
C GLY A 102 -3.16 0.46 19.44
N LYS A 103 -3.93 1.32 18.76
CA LYS A 103 -5.02 2.10 19.37
C LYS A 103 -6.35 1.36 19.30
N SER A 104 -7.20 1.60 20.29
CA SER A 104 -8.54 1.02 20.32
C SER A 104 -9.35 1.46 19.10
N LEU A 105 -10.14 0.54 18.54
CA LEU A 105 -11.06 0.79 17.43
C LEU A 105 -12.06 1.93 17.71
N ASP A 106 -12.39 2.19 18.97
CA ASP A 106 -13.26 3.31 19.38
C ASP A 106 -12.62 4.68 19.19
N SER A 107 -11.28 4.71 19.20
CA SER A 107 -10.49 5.92 19.00
C SER A 107 -10.16 6.18 17.53
N ILE A 108 -10.46 5.25 16.63
CA ILE A 108 -10.20 5.41 15.20
C ILE A 108 -11.37 6.15 14.54
N GLU A 109 -11.05 7.14 13.72
CA GLU A 109 -11.97 7.77 12.78
C GLU A 109 -11.36 7.71 11.38
N ILE A 110 -12.13 7.28 10.40
CA ILE A 110 -11.72 7.22 8.99
C ILE A 110 -12.74 7.99 8.18
N SER A 111 -12.27 8.92 7.36
CA SER A 111 -13.09 9.57 6.36
C SER A 111 -12.50 9.41 4.96
N ILE A 112 -13.39 9.22 3.97
CA ILE A 112 -13.03 9.14 2.56
C ILE A 112 -13.77 10.25 1.82
N ASN A 113 -13.05 11.13 1.14
CA ASN A 113 -13.61 12.29 0.43
C ASN A 113 -14.61 13.09 1.30
N GLY A 114 -14.30 13.25 2.60
CA GLY A 114 -15.15 13.95 3.57
C GLY A 114 -16.28 13.12 4.21
N ASN A 115 -16.58 11.91 3.72
CA ASN A 115 -17.58 11.03 4.33
C ASN A 115 -16.96 10.18 5.44
N THR A 116 -17.54 10.16 6.63
CA THR A 116 -17.04 9.31 7.73
C THR A 116 -17.43 7.85 7.51
N VAL A 117 -16.43 6.99 7.33
CA VAL A 117 -16.57 5.57 7.02
C VAL A 117 -16.46 4.70 8.26
N TRP A 118 -15.64 5.13 9.23
CA TRP A 118 -15.47 4.46 10.51
C TRP A 118 -15.40 5.50 11.63
N SER A 119 -16.12 5.25 12.73
CA SER A 119 -16.00 6.03 13.96
C SER A 119 -16.57 5.23 15.13
N LYS A 120 -15.99 5.40 16.34
CA LYS A 120 -16.49 4.76 17.58
C LYS A 120 -16.66 3.23 17.44
N GLY A 121 -15.68 2.58 16.80
CA GLY A 121 -15.67 1.12 16.68
C GLY A 121 -16.70 0.55 15.69
N SER A 122 -17.28 1.37 14.82
CA SER A 122 -18.31 0.92 13.88
C SER A 122 -18.22 1.63 12.53
N SER A 123 -18.67 0.94 11.48
CA SER A 123 -18.81 1.54 10.15
C SER A 123 -20.06 2.43 10.08
N SER A 124 -19.94 3.59 9.43
CA SER A 124 -21.00 4.60 9.32
C SER A 124 -21.33 5.03 7.89
N TRP A 125 -20.58 4.54 6.90
CA TRP A 125 -20.80 4.82 5.48
C TRP A 125 -20.29 3.64 4.66
N ASP A 126 -21.03 3.25 3.62
CA ASP A 126 -20.83 2.01 2.85
C ASP A 126 -20.62 2.23 1.35
N GLY A 127 -20.44 3.48 0.90
CA GLY A 127 -20.29 3.78 -0.53
C GLY A 127 -19.07 3.14 -1.20
N PHE A 128 -18.09 2.67 -0.42
CA PHE A 128 -16.96 1.84 -0.85
C PHE A 128 -16.90 0.50 -0.09
N GLY A 129 -18.08 -0.05 0.24
CA GLY A 129 -18.23 -1.22 1.09
C GLY A 129 -18.21 -0.89 2.58
N VAL A 130 -18.59 -1.87 3.40
CA VAL A 130 -18.60 -1.74 4.86
C VAL A 130 -17.16 -1.81 5.38
N ALA A 131 -16.77 -0.85 6.19
CA ALA A 131 -15.47 -0.91 6.87
C ALA A 131 -15.50 -1.95 8.00
N ILE A 132 -14.42 -2.73 8.12
CA ILE A 132 -14.29 -3.79 9.12
C ILE A 132 -13.05 -3.51 9.95
N GLY A 133 -13.23 -3.43 11.28
CA GLY A 133 -12.14 -3.25 12.22
C GLY A 133 -11.63 -4.57 12.78
N LEU A 134 -10.32 -4.76 12.74
CA LEU A 134 -9.53 -5.78 13.43
C LEU A 134 -8.54 -5.07 14.38
N GLU A 135 -7.85 -5.81 15.26
CA GLU A 135 -6.95 -5.19 16.26
C GLU A 135 -5.89 -4.27 15.61
N ASP A 136 -5.26 -4.72 14.52
CA ASP A 136 -4.16 -4.01 13.89
C ASP A 136 -4.59 -3.08 12.74
N PHE A 137 -5.77 -3.29 12.15
CA PHE A 137 -6.21 -2.55 10.98
C PHE A 137 -7.72 -2.29 10.97
N VAL A 138 -8.13 -1.19 10.34
CA VAL A 138 -9.50 -1.01 9.83
C VAL A 138 -9.46 -1.05 8.31
N THR A 139 -10.18 -1.98 7.70
CA THR A 139 -10.16 -2.23 6.26
C THR A 139 -11.42 -1.71 5.58
N VAL A 140 -11.23 -0.97 4.49
CA VAL A 140 -12.30 -0.56 3.56
C VAL A 140 -12.15 -1.38 2.29
N SER A 141 -13.18 -2.14 1.90
CA SER A 141 -13.03 -3.30 1.01
C SER A 141 -13.27 -3.04 -0.49
N ALA A 142 -14.04 -2.03 -0.86
CA ALA A 142 -14.46 -1.80 -2.25
C ALA A 142 -14.12 -0.38 -2.68
N VAL A 143 -12.84 -0.03 -2.57
CA VAL A 143 -12.29 1.27 -2.94
C VAL A 143 -12.04 1.28 -4.47
N PRO A 144 -12.87 1.98 -5.29
CA PRO A 144 -12.93 1.80 -6.73
C PRO A 144 -12.19 2.92 -7.47
N PHE A 145 -11.24 2.63 -8.38
CA PHE A 145 -10.60 3.73 -9.14
C PHE A 145 -10.34 3.52 -10.63
N GLY A 146 -10.48 4.66 -11.33
CA GLY A 146 -9.95 4.97 -12.65
C GLY A 146 -9.03 6.20 -12.57
N GLY A 147 -7.71 6.02 -12.71
CA GLY A 147 -6.68 7.07 -12.79
C GLY A 147 -5.58 6.86 -11.75
N ARG A 148 -4.49 7.66 -11.77
CA ARG A 148 -3.56 7.72 -10.62
C ARG A 148 -4.31 8.42 -9.49
N ALA A 149 -4.70 7.65 -8.48
CA ALA A 149 -5.52 8.11 -7.37
C ALA A 149 -4.63 8.36 -6.16
N VAL A 150 -4.29 9.61 -5.86
CA VAL A 150 -3.42 9.91 -4.71
C VAL A 150 -4.18 9.68 -3.43
N TRP A 151 -3.84 8.63 -2.68
CA TRP A 151 -4.43 8.38 -1.36
C TRP A 151 -3.57 8.93 -0.25
N ARG A 152 -3.94 10.05 0.35
CA ARG A 152 -3.20 10.59 1.48
C ARG A 152 -3.77 10.10 2.81
N LEU A 153 -3.18 9.05 3.38
CA LEU A 153 -3.45 8.70 4.77
C LEU A 153 -2.76 9.74 5.68
N VAL A 154 -3.41 10.21 6.73
CA VAL A 154 -2.78 11.09 7.74
C VAL A 154 -3.11 10.49 9.09
N TYR A 155 -2.13 10.32 9.97
CA TYR A 155 -2.35 9.94 11.36
C TYR A 155 -1.91 11.10 12.27
N HIS A 156 -2.69 11.49 13.27
CA HIS A 156 -2.26 12.48 14.26
C HIS A 156 -2.08 11.84 15.63
N ARG A 157 -0.86 11.89 16.20
CA ARG A 157 -0.58 11.40 17.56
C ARG A 157 -0.85 12.50 18.59
N GLY A 158 -2.12 12.78 18.84
CA GLY A 158 -2.51 13.73 19.90
C GLY A 158 -4.02 13.70 20.15
N GLN A 159 -4.41 13.69 21.42
CA GLN A 159 -5.81 13.70 21.92
C GLN A 159 -6.55 12.35 22.04
N GLY A 160 -5.86 11.21 21.92
CA GLY A 160 -6.50 9.90 22.14
C GLY A 160 -7.50 9.50 21.06
N ARG A 161 -7.47 10.18 19.90
CA ARG A 161 -8.23 9.86 18.69
C ARG A 161 -7.29 9.82 17.49
N VAL A 162 -7.46 8.84 16.62
CA VAL A 162 -6.66 8.57 15.42
C VAL A 162 -7.55 8.90 14.24
N VAL A 163 -7.30 10.02 13.57
CA VAL A 163 -8.12 10.45 12.43
C VAL A 163 -7.34 10.17 11.17
N PHE A 164 -7.94 9.38 10.29
CA PHE A 164 -7.48 9.09 8.96
C PHE A 164 -8.36 9.78 7.95
N ARG A 165 -7.72 10.48 7.02
CA ARG A 165 -8.39 11.00 5.83
C ARG A 165 -7.87 10.21 4.66
N LEU A 166 -8.74 9.97 3.71
CA LEU A 166 -8.42 9.37 2.43
C LEU A 166 -9.05 10.31 1.42
N ASP A 167 -8.24 11.24 0.93
CA ASP A 167 -8.61 12.02 -0.23
C ASP A 167 -8.30 11.16 -1.44
N CYS A 168 -9.24 11.01 -2.35
CA CYS A 168 -8.92 10.48 -3.66
C CYS A 168 -8.94 11.61 -4.68
N GLU A 169 -7.80 11.85 -5.31
CA GLU A 169 -7.68 12.74 -6.46
C GLU A 169 -7.44 11.91 -7.71
N GLN A 170 -8.34 11.97 -8.70
CA GLN A 170 -8.09 11.33 -10.00
C GLN A 170 -7.02 12.13 -10.74
N ALA A 171 -5.93 11.47 -11.16
CA ALA A 171 -4.97 12.11 -12.04
C ALA A 171 -5.66 12.59 -13.30
N THR A 172 -5.48 13.88 -13.57
CA THR A 172 -5.84 14.49 -14.85
C THR A 172 -5.14 13.71 -15.96
N VAL A 173 -5.91 13.29 -16.96
CA VAL A 173 -5.34 12.69 -18.17
C VAL A 173 -4.39 13.73 -18.77
N SER A 174 -3.09 13.47 -18.75
CA SER A 174 -2.15 14.29 -19.53
C SER A 174 -2.57 14.16 -20.99
N PRO A 175 -2.80 15.27 -21.73
CA PRO A 175 -3.11 15.17 -23.15
C PRO A 175 -1.97 14.42 -23.86
N PRO A 176 -2.27 13.60 -24.89
CA PRO A 176 -1.22 12.93 -25.64
C PRO A 176 -0.21 13.97 -26.11
N LYS A 177 1.08 13.69 -25.93
CA LYS A 177 2.15 14.52 -26.51
C LYS A 177 1.83 14.67 -27.99
N SER A 178 1.59 15.91 -28.44
CA SER A 178 1.39 16.20 -29.85
C SER A 178 2.63 15.73 -30.60
N GLU A 179 2.44 14.79 -31.53
CA GLU A 179 3.49 14.37 -32.45
C GLU A 179 3.93 15.60 -33.26
N PRO A 180 5.25 15.89 -33.38
CA PRO A 180 5.70 17.01 -34.18
C PRO A 180 5.23 16.84 -35.63
N PRO A 181 4.83 17.92 -36.32
CA PRO A 181 4.35 17.82 -37.69
C PRO A 181 5.43 17.19 -38.57
N GLN A 182 5.06 16.13 -39.28
CA GLN A 182 5.88 15.55 -40.35
C GLN A 182 6.12 16.65 -41.39
N MET A 183 7.38 17.05 -41.57
CA MET A 183 7.76 17.98 -42.62
C MET A 183 7.54 17.28 -43.98
N MET A 184 6.65 17.86 -44.81
CA MET A 184 6.58 17.59 -46.25
C MET A 184 7.72 18.29 -46.99
#